data_AF-A0A7X8A4P5-F1
#
_entry.id   AF-A0A7X8A4P5-F1
#
_cell.length_a   1.000
_cell.length_b   1.000
_cell.length_c   1.000
_cell.angle_alpha   90.00
_cell.angle_beta   90.00
_cell.angle_gamma   90.00
#
_symmetry.space_group_name_H-M   'P 1'
#
loop_
_entity.id
_entity.type
_entity.pdbx_description
1 polymer ?
#
loop_
_entity_poly.entity_id
_entity_poly.type
_entity_poly.pdbx_seq_one_letter_code
_entity_poly.pdbx_strand_id
1 'polypeptide(L)'
;MRITIAQLNPIIGDISGNLAIIKHTLKTASAEKADLAIFSELFLTGYPPRDLLNRASFIKKVEQAISDIKAISKEYPKMGILFGAPAKTNIECGRGLYNAAFLIRNGKILQIQQKSLLPTYDVFDEARYFDQARQIKVVEFKDETLGISICEDAWNDPELWPRRFYNQDPIEILANQKATLLVNISASPFHIGKEKLRFKLISNHARKHKLPF
;
A
#
# COMPACT_ATOMS: atom_id res chain seq x y z
N MET A 1 -18.88 -6.58 0.86
CA MET A 1 -17.60 -7.00 0.25
C MET A 1 -16.83 -7.92 1.21
N ARG A 2 -16.22 -9.02 0.73
CA ARG A 2 -15.37 -9.92 1.52
C ARG A 2 -13.89 -9.64 1.28
N ILE A 3 -13.12 -9.38 2.32
CA ILE A 3 -11.71 -9.00 2.22
C ILE A 3 -10.81 -10.07 2.83
N THR A 4 -9.78 -10.47 2.10
CA THR A 4 -8.66 -11.24 2.65
C THR A 4 -7.52 -10.29 3.00
N ILE A 5 -7.09 -10.28 4.26
CA ILE A 5 -5.91 -9.54 4.73
C ILE A 5 -4.73 -10.52 4.77
N ALA A 6 -3.82 -10.39 3.81
CA ALA A 6 -2.67 -11.26 3.64
C ALA A 6 -1.49 -10.80 4.53
N GLN A 7 -1.60 -11.07 5.83
CA GLN A 7 -0.52 -10.82 6.80
C GLN A 7 0.57 -11.90 6.66
N LEU A 8 1.54 -11.65 5.79
CA LEU A 8 2.54 -12.63 5.34
C LEU A 8 3.98 -12.09 5.52
N ASN A 9 4.97 -12.94 5.26
CA ASN A 9 6.39 -12.65 5.48
C ASN A 9 7.17 -12.61 4.14
N PRO A 10 7.15 -11.50 3.39
CA PRO A 10 7.90 -11.39 2.14
C PRO A 10 9.41 -11.32 2.40
N ILE A 11 10.21 -11.88 1.51
CA ILE A 11 11.67 -11.86 1.59
C ILE A 11 12.20 -10.67 0.78
N ILE A 12 13.05 -9.86 1.41
CA ILE A 12 13.63 -8.68 0.77
C ILE A 12 14.44 -9.10 -0.47
N GLY A 13 14.08 -8.57 -1.62
CA GLY A 13 14.75 -8.79 -2.89
C GLY A 13 14.35 -10.06 -3.65
N ASP A 14 13.66 -11.01 -3.02
CA ASP A 14 13.17 -12.23 -3.67
C ASP A 14 11.83 -12.02 -4.38
N ILE A 15 11.89 -11.29 -5.49
CA ILE A 15 10.70 -10.93 -6.28
C ILE A 15 9.93 -12.18 -6.73
N SER A 16 10.64 -13.23 -7.14
CA SER A 16 10.02 -14.46 -7.63
C SER A 16 9.33 -15.24 -6.51
N GLY A 17 9.96 -15.35 -5.33
CA GLY A 17 9.36 -15.95 -4.14
C GLY A 17 8.14 -15.17 -3.66
N ASN A 18 8.25 -13.84 -3.56
CA ASN A 18 7.13 -12.99 -3.14
C ASN A 18 5.95 -13.07 -4.13
N LEU A 19 6.22 -13.13 -5.43
CA LEU A 19 5.20 -13.37 -6.46
C LEU A 19 4.53 -14.74 -6.30
N ALA A 20 5.30 -15.78 -5.97
CA ALA A 20 4.75 -17.11 -5.71
C ALA A 20 3.82 -17.12 -4.48
N ILE A 21 4.18 -16.36 -3.42
CA ILE A 21 3.33 -16.16 -2.24
C ILE A 21 2.02 -15.46 -2.64
N ILE A 22 2.06 -14.42 -3.46
CA ILE A 22 0.85 -13.76 -3.99
C ILE A 22 -0.01 -14.79 -4.73
N LYS A 23 0.56 -15.54 -5.68
CA LYS A 23 -0.18 -16.56 -6.46
C LYS A 23 -0.89 -17.57 -5.56
N HIS A 24 -0.19 -18.10 -4.56
CA HIS A 24 -0.76 -19.06 -3.62
C HIS A 24 -1.90 -18.43 -2.80
N THR A 25 -1.70 -17.22 -2.30
CA THR A 25 -2.69 -16.48 -1.51
C THR A 25 -3.96 -16.22 -2.31
N LEU A 26 -3.85 -15.85 -3.59
CA LEU A 26 -5.00 -15.62 -4.46
C LEU A 26 -5.84 -16.89 -4.67
N LYS A 27 -5.19 -18.06 -4.77
CA LYS A 27 -5.90 -19.34 -4.86
C LYS A 27 -6.76 -19.58 -3.61
N THR A 28 -6.20 -19.37 -2.42
CA THR A 28 -6.92 -19.52 -1.14
C THR A 28 -8.03 -18.48 -1.00
N ALA A 29 -7.73 -17.21 -1.26
CA ALA A 29 -8.71 -16.12 -1.21
C ALA A 29 -9.88 -16.35 -2.18
N SER A 30 -9.60 -16.89 -3.37
CA SER A 30 -10.63 -17.26 -4.35
C SER A 30 -11.55 -18.37 -3.84
N ALA A 31 -10.98 -19.42 -3.24
CA ALA A 31 -11.75 -20.51 -2.63
C ALA A 31 -12.68 -20.00 -1.52
N GLU A 32 -12.26 -18.98 -0.78
CA GLU A 32 -13.03 -18.30 0.26
C GLU A 32 -13.99 -17.22 -0.28
N LYS A 33 -14.07 -17.06 -1.61
CA LYS A 33 -14.90 -16.09 -2.33
C LYS A 33 -14.57 -14.63 -1.96
N ALA A 34 -13.29 -14.34 -1.73
CA ALA A 34 -12.82 -12.99 -1.46
C ALA A 34 -13.08 -12.07 -2.67
N ASP A 35 -13.52 -10.86 -2.35
CA ASP A 35 -13.72 -9.77 -3.31
C ASP A 35 -12.43 -8.97 -3.50
N LEU A 36 -11.59 -8.86 -2.47
CA LEU A 36 -10.35 -8.09 -2.44
C LEU A 36 -9.31 -8.84 -1.58
N ALA A 37 -8.11 -9.06 -2.12
CA ALA A 37 -6.95 -9.56 -1.38
C ALA A 37 -5.95 -8.42 -1.17
N ILE A 38 -5.56 -8.18 0.07
CA ILE A 38 -4.71 -7.04 0.47
C ILE A 38 -3.37 -7.56 1.01
N PHE A 39 -2.27 -7.11 0.41
CA PHE A 39 -0.90 -7.38 0.83
C PHE A 39 -0.25 -6.10 1.41
N SER A 40 0.84 -6.27 2.14
CA SER A 40 1.50 -5.17 2.84
C SER A 40 2.19 -4.16 1.92
N GLU A 41 2.64 -3.06 2.51
CA GLU A 41 3.55 -2.09 1.89
C GLU A 41 4.80 -2.79 1.33
N LEU A 42 5.21 -2.39 0.11
CA LEU A 42 6.32 -2.96 -0.67
C LEU A 42 6.40 -4.51 -0.66
N PHE A 43 5.27 -5.21 -0.49
CA PHE A 43 5.23 -6.67 -0.38
C PHE A 43 6.02 -7.37 -1.50
N LEU A 44 5.90 -6.89 -2.74
CA LEU A 44 6.53 -7.53 -3.89
C LEU A 44 8.07 -7.53 -3.79
N THR A 45 8.65 -6.48 -3.21
CA THR A 45 10.10 -6.37 -3.00
C THR A 45 10.55 -6.84 -1.61
N GLY A 46 9.62 -7.05 -0.68
CA GLY A 46 9.89 -6.99 0.75
C GLY A 46 10.22 -5.56 1.21
N TYR A 47 10.19 -5.33 2.52
CA TYR A 47 10.48 -4.05 3.13
C TYR A 47 11.51 -4.19 4.28
N PRO A 48 12.52 -3.32 4.37
CA PRO A 48 12.89 -2.26 3.43
C PRO A 48 13.86 -2.76 2.33
N PRO A 49 13.63 -2.47 1.03
CA PRO A 49 14.55 -2.90 -0.03
C PRO A 49 15.82 -2.03 -0.15
N ARG A 50 15.82 -0.83 0.45
CA ARG A 50 16.97 0.10 0.50
C ARG A 50 17.61 0.30 -0.89
N ASP A 51 18.94 0.28 -0.97
CA ASP A 51 19.72 0.55 -2.19
C ASP A 51 19.48 -0.45 -3.35
N LEU A 52 18.75 -1.55 -3.15
CA LEU A 52 18.25 -2.36 -4.27
C LEU A 52 17.39 -1.51 -5.21
N LEU A 53 16.69 -0.50 -4.69
CA LEU A 53 15.88 0.43 -5.48
C LEU A 53 16.70 1.24 -6.49
N ASN A 54 18.01 1.41 -6.26
CA ASN A 54 18.90 2.12 -7.18
C ASN A 54 19.42 1.22 -8.32
N ARG A 55 19.09 -0.08 -8.32
CA ARG A 55 19.53 -1.02 -9.36
C ARG A 55 18.47 -1.11 -10.45
N ALA A 56 18.77 -0.59 -11.64
CA ALA A 56 17.84 -0.64 -12.78
C ALA A 56 17.38 -2.08 -13.12
N SER A 57 18.25 -3.07 -12.99
CA SER A 57 17.90 -4.48 -13.20
C SER A 57 16.93 -5.02 -12.15
N PHE A 58 16.98 -4.53 -10.91
CA PHE A 58 16.02 -4.86 -9.86
C PHE A 58 14.65 -4.26 -10.16
N ILE A 59 14.60 -2.97 -10.50
CA ILE A 59 13.34 -2.30 -10.88
C ILE A 59 12.70 -2.96 -12.10
N LYS A 60 13.49 -3.35 -13.11
CA LYS A 60 12.97 -4.10 -14.28
C LYS A 60 12.32 -5.43 -13.88
N LYS A 61 12.89 -6.16 -12.91
CA LYS A 61 12.28 -7.39 -12.38
C LYS A 61 10.97 -7.11 -11.66
N VAL A 62 10.89 -6.01 -10.90
CA VAL A 62 9.64 -5.59 -10.25
C VAL A 62 8.56 -5.25 -11.27
N GLU A 63 8.88 -4.47 -12.32
CA GLU A 63 7.95 -4.13 -13.40
C GLU A 63 7.42 -5.37 -14.13
N GLN A 64 8.29 -6.36 -14.36
CA GLN A 64 7.88 -7.65 -14.92
C GLN A 64 6.93 -8.39 -13.98
N ALA A 65 7.26 -8.47 -12.69
CA ALA A 65 6.40 -9.16 -11.72
C ALA A 65 5.04 -8.46 -11.52
N ILE A 66 4.96 -7.13 -11.61
CA ILE A 66 3.68 -6.39 -11.66
C ILE A 66 2.88 -6.79 -12.90
N SER A 67 3.54 -6.93 -14.05
CA SER A 67 2.91 -7.41 -15.29
C SER A 67 2.40 -8.85 -15.16
N ASP A 68 3.13 -9.69 -14.44
CA ASP A 68 2.71 -11.06 -14.14
C ASP A 68 1.48 -11.08 -13.21
N ILE A 69 1.45 -10.25 -12.15
CA ILE A 69 0.27 -10.09 -11.27
C ILE A 69 -0.94 -9.61 -12.08
N LYS A 70 -0.75 -8.68 -13.01
CA LYS A 70 -1.79 -8.25 -13.94
C LYS A 70 -2.30 -9.43 -14.78
N ALA A 71 -1.43 -10.28 -15.31
CA ALA A 71 -1.86 -11.48 -16.03
C ALA A 71 -2.64 -12.46 -15.14
N ILE A 72 -2.11 -12.78 -13.95
CA ILE A 72 -2.73 -13.69 -12.96
C ILE A 72 -4.11 -13.20 -12.54
N SER A 73 -4.30 -11.88 -12.41
CA SER A 73 -5.59 -11.31 -12.02
C SER A 73 -6.73 -11.61 -13.01
N LYS A 74 -6.43 -12.04 -14.24
CA LYS A 74 -7.43 -12.52 -15.21
C LYS A 74 -8.00 -13.89 -14.85
N GLU A 75 -7.26 -14.72 -14.13
CA GLU A 75 -7.74 -16.01 -13.60
C GLU A 75 -8.77 -15.81 -12.48
N TYR A 76 -8.74 -14.64 -11.84
CA TYR A 76 -9.64 -14.26 -10.73
C TYR A 76 -10.39 -12.95 -11.04
N PRO A 77 -11.20 -12.88 -12.12
CA PRO A 77 -11.70 -11.62 -12.67
C PRO A 77 -12.61 -10.82 -11.72
N LYS A 78 -13.18 -11.48 -10.70
CA LYS A 78 -14.01 -10.86 -9.67
C LYS A 78 -13.21 -10.32 -8.49
N MET A 79 -11.96 -10.73 -8.29
CA MET A 79 -11.16 -10.36 -7.13
C MET A 79 -10.24 -9.18 -7.47
N GLY A 80 -10.19 -8.19 -6.59
CA GLY A 80 -9.17 -7.15 -6.60
C GLY A 80 -7.91 -7.63 -5.89
N ILE A 81 -6.74 -7.20 -6.36
CA ILE A 81 -5.45 -7.49 -5.76
C ILE A 81 -4.83 -6.15 -5.40
N LEU A 82 -4.71 -5.87 -4.10
CA LEU A 82 -4.06 -4.67 -3.57
C LEU A 82 -2.72 -5.06 -2.97
N PHE A 83 -1.62 -4.53 -3.51
CA PHE A 83 -0.27 -4.87 -3.02
C PHE A 83 0.71 -3.71 -3.15
N GLY A 84 1.72 -3.69 -2.28
CA GLY A 84 2.79 -2.70 -2.34
C GLY A 84 3.94 -3.09 -3.27
N ALA A 85 4.43 -2.13 -4.05
CA ALA A 85 5.64 -2.23 -4.87
C ALA A 85 6.18 -0.83 -5.24
N PRO A 86 7.47 -0.67 -5.59
CA PRO A 86 7.95 0.58 -6.15
C PRO A 86 7.36 0.82 -7.55
N ALA A 87 7.00 2.07 -7.85
CA ALA A 87 6.50 2.49 -9.17
C ALA A 87 7.37 3.60 -9.74
N LYS A 88 7.67 3.60 -11.04
CA LYS A 88 8.37 4.73 -11.66
C LYS A 88 7.51 5.99 -11.64
N THR A 89 8.14 7.12 -11.35
CA THR A 89 7.46 8.42 -11.35
C THR A 89 7.31 9.02 -12.75
N ASN A 90 8.24 8.69 -13.67
CA ASN A 90 8.34 9.25 -15.02
C ASN A 90 8.41 10.80 -15.04
N ILE A 91 9.00 11.39 -14.00
CA ILE A 91 9.23 12.83 -13.89
C ILE A 91 10.72 13.11 -14.11
N GLU A 92 11.04 14.29 -14.64
CA GLU A 92 12.44 14.67 -14.92
C GLU A 92 13.24 14.97 -13.65
N CYS A 93 12.58 15.54 -12.62
CA CYS A 93 13.21 15.95 -11.38
C CYS A 93 12.59 15.21 -10.19
N GLY A 94 13.40 14.41 -9.50
CA GLY A 94 12.99 13.61 -8.34
C GLY A 94 13.90 12.40 -8.13
N ARG A 95 13.46 11.48 -7.26
CA ARG A 95 14.10 10.18 -7.01
C ARG A 95 13.79 9.15 -8.10
N GLY A 96 12.73 9.37 -8.88
CA GLY A 96 12.37 8.51 -10.02
C GLY A 96 11.49 7.32 -9.64
N LEU A 97 11.23 7.11 -8.35
CA LEU A 97 10.37 6.05 -7.83
C LEU A 97 9.36 6.58 -6.80
N TYR A 98 8.20 5.94 -6.72
CA TYR A 98 7.23 6.06 -5.64
C TYR A 98 7.18 4.76 -4.84
N ASN A 99 6.98 4.86 -3.53
CA ASN A 99 6.43 3.75 -2.73
C ASN A 99 4.93 3.70 -3.03
N ALA A 100 4.44 2.62 -3.66
CA ALA A 100 3.11 2.61 -4.23
C ALA A 100 2.29 1.37 -3.87
N ALA A 101 0.98 1.57 -3.77
CA ALA A 101 -0.04 0.55 -3.65
C ALA A 101 -0.72 0.39 -5.01
N PHE A 102 -0.65 -0.81 -5.58
CA PHE A 102 -1.29 -1.15 -6.84
C PHE A 102 -2.60 -1.88 -6.55
N LEU A 103 -3.71 -1.35 -7.05
CA LEU A 103 -4.99 -2.06 -7.11
C LEU A 103 -5.19 -2.60 -8.53
N ILE A 104 -5.18 -3.93 -8.68
CA ILE A 104 -5.33 -4.61 -9.96
C ILE A 104 -6.58 -5.49 -9.94
N ARG A 105 -7.34 -5.50 -11.04
CA ARG A 105 -8.46 -6.41 -11.23
C ARG A 105 -8.60 -6.79 -12.70
N ASN A 106 -8.79 -8.07 -12.99
CA ASN A 106 -9.10 -8.59 -14.33
C ASN A 106 -8.18 -8.04 -15.44
N GLY A 107 -6.87 -8.08 -15.20
CA GLY A 107 -5.87 -7.60 -16.13
C GLY A 107 -5.78 -6.10 -16.29
N LYS A 108 -6.39 -5.30 -15.40
CA LYS A 108 -6.32 -3.83 -15.42
C LYS A 108 -5.80 -3.29 -14.08
N ILE A 109 -4.95 -2.28 -14.16
CA ILE A 109 -4.58 -1.48 -12.99
C ILE A 109 -5.70 -0.46 -12.82
N LEU A 110 -6.45 -0.55 -11.71
CA LEU A 110 -7.52 0.38 -11.38
C LEU A 110 -6.97 1.65 -10.74
N GLN A 111 -5.96 1.50 -9.88
CA GLN A 111 -5.27 2.62 -9.25
C GLN A 111 -3.81 2.24 -8.94
N ILE A 112 -2.94 3.26 -9.00
CA ILE A 112 -1.63 3.26 -8.36
C ILE A 112 -1.66 4.43 -7.37
N GLN A 113 -1.79 4.13 -6.08
CA GLN A 113 -1.73 5.15 -5.03
C GLN A 113 -0.30 5.25 -4.53
N GLN A 114 0.28 6.45 -4.59
CA GLN A 114 1.62 6.71 -4.07
C GLN A 114 1.55 7.07 -2.57
N LYS A 115 2.58 6.71 -1.81
CA LYS A 115 2.72 7.13 -0.42
C LYS A 115 2.94 8.64 -0.36
N SER A 116 2.21 9.31 0.52
CA SER A 116 2.19 10.77 0.58
C SER A 116 3.18 11.30 1.61
N LEU A 117 3.25 10.62 2.76
CA LEU A 117 4.13 10.97 3.87
C LEU A 117 5.32 10.01 3.89
N LEU A 118 6.52 10.53 3.62
CA LEU A 118 7.76 9.74 3.59
C LEU A 118 8.52 9.95 4.91
N PRO A 119 8.58 8.95 5.81
CA PRO A 119 9.32 9.08 7.05
C PRO A 119 10.83 9.08 6.78
N THR A 120 11.55 9.99 7.44
CA THR A 120 13.02 10.15 7.40
C THR A 120 13.61 10.24 8.81
N TYR A 121 12.96 9.58 9.76
CA TYR A 121 13.31 9.59 11.18
C TYR A 121 13.32 8.16 11.73
N ASP A 122 13.97 7.97 12.87
CA ASP A 122 14.20 6.65 13.49
C ASP A 122 14.90 5.69 12.52
N VAL A 123 14.21 4.64 12.07
CA VAL A 123 14.76 3.59 11.18
C VAL A 123 14.46 3.81 9.69
N PHE A 124 13.78 4.91 9.34
CA PHE A 124 13.28 5.17 7.99
C PHE A 124 14.11 6.22 7.25
N ASP A 125 14.38 5.94 5.97
CA ASP A 125 15.10 6.83 5.05
C ASP A 125 14.33 7.00 3.72
N GLU A 126 12.99 7.02 3.74
CA GLU A 126 12.21 6.87 2.50
C GLU A 126 12.41 7.99 1.48
N ALA A 127 12.63 9.23 1.93
CA ALA A 127 12.91 10.37 1.02
C ALA A 127 14.26 10.27 0.30
N ARG A 128 15.13 9.31 0.68
CA ARG A 128 16.32 8.95 -0.09
C ARG A 128 15.96 8.24 -1.39
N TYR A 129 14.89 7.44 -1.38
CA TYR A 129 14.56 6.51 -2.45
C TYR A 129 13.30 6.87 -3.23
N PHE A 130 12.36 7.59 -2.61
CA PHE A 130 11.04 7.83 -3.15
C PHE A 130 10.71 9.32 -3.26
N ASP A 131 9.93 9.64 -4.28
CA ASP A 131 9.21 10.90 -4.41
C ASP A 131 7.89 10.84 -3.63
N GLN A 132 7.38 11.99 -3.20
CA GLN A 132 6.08 12.10 -2.51
C GLN A 132 4.92 12.03 -3.52
N ALA A 133 3.78 11.48 -3.10
CA ALA A 133 2.56 11.50 -3.89
C ALA A 133 2.19 12.92 -4.34
N ARG A 134 1.93 13.09 -5.64
CA ARG A 134 1.43 14.37 -6.20
C ARG A 134 -0.08 14.54 -6.04
N GLN A 135 -0.80 13.43 -5.93
CA GLN A 135 -2.25 13.39 -5.82
C GLN A 135 -2.65 12.25 -4.89
N ILE A 136 -3.67 12.51 -4.08
CA ILE A 136 -4.31 11.53 -3.21
C ILE A 136 -5.73 11.40 -3.73
N LYS A 137 -6.12 10.21 -4.17
CA LYS A 137 -7.42 9.99 -4.81
C LYS A 137 -8.06 8.71 -4.30
N VAL A 138 -9.38 8.71 -4.24
CA VAL A 138 -10.17 7.49 -4.06
C VAL A 138 -10.29 6.72 -5.37
N VAL A 139 -10.65 5.43 -5.28
CA VAL A 139 -10.96 4.58 -6.44
C VAL A 139 -12.26 3.81 -6.24
N GLU A 140 -13.08 3.75 -7.27
CA GLU A 140 -14.26 2.90 -7.27
C GLU A 140 -13.87 1.42 -7.38
N PHE A 141 -14.43 0.60 -6.49
CA PHE A 141 -14.23 -0.83 -6.51
C PHE A 141 -15.52 -1.55 -6.10
N LYS A 142 -16.21 -2.11 -7.09
CA LYS A 142 -17.55 -2.71 -6.91
C LYS A 142 -18.50 -1.64 -6.36
N ASP A 143 -19.18 -1.92 -5.25
CA ASP A 143 -20.15 -1.03 -4.63
C ASP A 143 -19.51 -0.10 -3.58
N GLU A 144 -18.18 -0.03 -3.54
CA GLU A 144 -17.41 0.75 -2.57
C GLU A 144 -16.51 1.78 -3.26
N THR A 145 -16.20 2.86 -2.55
CA THR A 145 -15.19 3.85 -2.92
C THR A 145 -14.03 3.72 -1.94
N LEU A 146 -12.92 3.14 -2.41
CA LEU A 146 -11.77 2.84 -1.57
C LEU A 146 -10.88 4.07 -1.43
N GLY A 147 -10.57 4.43 -0.18
CA GLY A 147 -9.48 5.34 0.15
C GLY A 147 -8.23 4.56 0.54
N ILE A 148 -7.28 4.43 -0.38
CA ILE A 148 -6.04 3.68 -0.17
C ILE A 148 -4.97 4.62 0.39
N SER A 149 -4.27 4.18 1.43
CA SER A 149 -3.14 4.88 2.06
C SER A 149 -2.00 3.91 2.37
N ILE A 150 -0.80 4.42 2.61
CA ILE A 150 0.37 3.57 2.87
C ILE A 150 1.05 3.99 4.18
N CYS A 151 1.03 3.08 5.17
CA CYS A 151 1.76 3.18 6.43
C CYS A 151 1.68 4.56 7.08
N GLU A 152 2.78 5.32 7.03
CA GLU A 152 2.95 6.69 7.54
C GLU A 152 1.80 7.64 7.19
N ASP A 153 1.13 7.44 6.06
CA ASP A 153 -0.04 8.25 5.66
C ASP A 153 -1.14 8.31 6.72
N ALA A 154 -1.26 7.28 7.58
CA ALA A 154 -2.23 7.23 8.67
C ALA A 154 -1.72 7.83 9.99
N TRP A 155 -0.44 8.21 10.10
CA TRP A 155 0.17 8.61 11.37
C TRP A 155 0.08 10.12 11.67
N ASN A 156 -0.43 10.95 10.74
CA ASN A 156 -0.55 12.40 10.96
C ASN A 156 -1.82 12.79 11.76
N ASP A 157 -2.16 12.04 12.83
CA ASP A 157 -3.32 12.31 13.68
C ASP A 157 -2.99 13.35 14.78
N PRO A 158 -3.60 14.56 14.77
CA PRO A 158 -3.36 15.57 15.80
C PRO A 158 -3.71 15.14 17.23
N GLU A 159 -4.62 14.19 17.41
CA GLU A 159 -5.00 13.71 18.75
C GLU A 159 -3.88 12.91 19.42
N LEU A 160 -3.01 12.30 18.62
CA LEU A 160 -1.89 11.49 19.09
C LEU A 160 -0.56 12.24 19.01
N TRP A 161 -0.43 13.16 18.07
CA TRP A 161 0.78 13.98 17.87
C TRP A 161 0.44 15.48 17.86
N PRO A 162 0.53 16.16 19.02
CA PRO A 162 0.27 17.61 19.11
C PRO A 162 1.18 18.43 18.19
N ARG A 163 2.42 17.95 17.98
CA ARG A 163 3.36 18.51 17.00
C ARG A 163 3.29 17.67 15.72
N ARG A 164 2.76 18.27 14.64
CA ARG A 164 2.69 17.63 13.32
C ARG A 164 4.02 17.75 12.59
N PHE A 165 4.46 16.66 11.97
CA PHE A 165 5.60 16.66 11.04
C PHE A 165 5.19 16.99 9.60
N TYR A 166 3.90 16.87 9.29
CA TYR A 166 3.36 17.01 7.95
C TYR A 166 2.21 18.02 7.91
N ASN A 167 2.15 18.79 6.83
CA ASN A 167 1.12 19.81 6.57
C ASN A 167 -0.16 19.24 5.93
N GLN A 168 -0.19 17.95 5.59
CA GLN A 168 -1.32 17.28 4.96
C GLN A 168 -1.71 16.01 5.73
N ASP A 169 -3.01 15.71 5.77
CA ASP A 169 -3.57 14.48 6.35
C ASP A 169 -4.20 13.65 5.21
N PRO A 170 -3.48 12.62 4.70
CA PRO A 170 -3.98 11.78 3.61
C PRO A 170 -5.31 11.09 3.93
N ILE A 171 -5.54 10.69 5.18
CA ILE A 171 -6.77 10.01 5.59
C ILE A 171 -7.95 10.98 5.52
N GLU A 172 -7.77 12.20 6.04
CA GLU A 172 -8.80 13.24 5.96
C GLU A 172 -9.11 13.64 4.52
N ILE A 173 -8.10 13.72 3.65
CA ILE A 173 -8.28 14.00 2.22
C ILE A 173 -9.12 12.90 1.55
N LEU A 174 -8.82 11.62 1.81
CA LEU A 174 -9.57 10.49 1.25
C LEU A 174 -11.02 10.45 1.76
N ALA A 175 -11.24 10.70 3.06
CA ALA A 175 -12.57 10.78 3.64
C ALA A 175 -13.40 11.92 3.02
N ASN A 176 -12.80 13.10 2.82
CA ASN A 176 -13.46 14.25 2.19
C ASN A 176 -13.81 13.99 0.72
N GLN A 177 -13.07 13.11 0.04
CA GLN A 177 -13.38 12.61 -1.31
C GLN A 177 -14.45 11.52 -1.33
N LYS A 178 -15.21 11.33 -0.24
CA LYS A 178 -16.34 10.39 -0.15
C LYS A 178 -15.91 8.92 -0.24
N ALA A 179 -14.74 8.58 0.29
CA ALA A 179 -14.40 7.18 0.57
C ALA A 179 -15.49 6.53 1.44
N THR A 180 -15.86 5.29 1.12
CA THR A 180 -16.77 4.45 1.91
C THR A 180 -16.00 3.42 2.72
N LEU A 181 -14.76 3.09 2.32
CA LEU A 181 -13.84 2.22 3.05
C LEU A 181 -12.41 2.76 2.94
N LEU A 182 -11.75 2.96 4.07
CA LEU A 182 -10.33 3.28 4.12
C LEU A 182 -9.52 1.99 4.19
N VAL A 183 -8.37 1.95 3.53
CA VAL A 183 -7.44 0.82 3.55
C VAL A 183 -6.02 1.34 3.69
N ASN A 184 -5.29 0.87 4.70
CA ASN A 184 -3.88 1.19 4.87
C ASN A 184 -3.03 -0.08 4.74
N ILE A 185 -2.13 -0.10 3.75
CA ILE A 185 -1.10 -1.15 3.65
C ILE A 185 0.16 -0.69 4.37
N SER A 186 0.73 -1.55 5.22
CA SER A 186 1.77 -1.14 6.17
C SER A 186 2.92 -2.15 6.25
N ALA A 187 4.15 -1.66 6.36
CA ALA A 187 5.32 -2.39 6.82
C ALA A 187 5.85 -1.75 8.11
N SER A 188 5.02 -1.78 9.17
CA SER A 188 5.32 -1.09 10.44
C SER A 188 6.18 -1.95 11.36
N PRO A 189 7.43 -1.57 11.67
CA PRO A 189 8.33 -2.37 12.49
C PRO A 189 7.82 -2.50 13.92
N PHE A 190 8.10 -3.63 14.56
CA PHE A 190 7.73 -3.86 15.95
C PHE A 190 8.55 -3.02 16.92
N HIS A 191 7.88 -2.48 17.94
CA HIS A 191 8.49 -2.14 19.22
C HIS A 191 7.42 -2.35 20.31
N ILE A 192 7.85 -2.46 21.57
CA ILE A 192 6.94 -2.69 22.70
C ILE A 192 5.88 -1.58 22.75
N GLY A 193 4.61 -1.95 22.88
CA GLY A 193 3.46 -1.04 23.00
C GLY A 193 2.93 -0.49 21.67
N LYS A 194 3.60 -0.74 20.53
CA LYS A 194 3.18 -0.23 19.22
C LYS A 194 1.83 -0.79 18.77
N GLU A 195 1.47 -1.99 19.20
CA GLU A 195 0.18 -2.61 18.92
C GLU A 195 -0.99 -1.81 19.51
N LYS A 196 -0.89 -1.37 20.77
CA LYS A 196 -1.92 -0.53 21.41
C LYS A 196 -2.00 0.84 20.74
N LEU A 197 -0.85 1.42 20.40
CA LEU A 197 -0.78 2.69 19.69
C LEU A 197 -1.44 2.61 18.31
N ARG A 198 -1.13 1.59 17.51
CA ARG A 198 -1.76 1.36 16.19
C ARG A 198 -3.26 1.14 16.32
N PHE A 199 -3.70 0.33 17.29
CA PHE A 199 -5.13 0.12 17.51
C PHE A 199 -5.86 1.44 17.84
N LYS A 200 -5.28 2.27 18.71
CA LYS A 200 -5.83 3.59 19.05
C LYS A 200 -5.87 4.51 17.83
N LEU A 201 -4.78 4.58 17.06
CA LEU A 201 -4.66 5.39 15.85
C LEU A 201 -5.74 5.05 14.82
N ILE A 202 -5.87 3.77 14.45
CA ILE A 202 -6.86 3.35 13.44
C ILE A 202 -8.29 3.52 13.97
N SER A 203 -8.53 3.23 15.26
CA SER A 203 -9.83 3.47 15.89
C SER A 203 -10.22 4.95 15.91
N ASN A 204 -9.24 5.85 16.10
CA ASN A 204 -9.46 7.30 16.03
C ASN A 204 -9.91 7.72 14.63
N HIS A 205 -9.19 7.30 13.59
CA HIS A 205 -9.58 7.59 12.20
C HIS A 205 -10.99 7.07 11.87
N ALA A 206 -11.28 5.82 12.23
CA ALA A 206 -12.59 5.22 12.00
C ALA A 206 -13.72 6.01 12.67
N ARG A 207 -13.53 6.46 13.93
CA ARG A 207 -14.52 7.28 14.65
C ARG A 207 -14.63 8.70 14.10
N LYS A 208 -13.49 9.37 13.86
CA LYS A 208 -13.41 10.76 13.36
C LYS A 208 -14.15 10.88 12.02
N HIS A 209 -13.88 9.96 11.10
CA HIS A 209 -14.43 10.00 9.75
C HIS A 209 -15.76 9.22 9.61
N LYS A 210 -16.15 8.44 10.63
CA LYS A 210 -17.32 7.55 10.59
C LYS A 210 -17.27 6.57 9.40
N LEU A 211 -16.07 6.08 9.11
CA LEU A 211 -15.79 5.14 8.02
C LEU A 211 -15.17 3.86 8.58
N PRO A 212 -15.45 2.69 7.99
CA PRO A 212 -14.63 1.51 8.23
C PRO A 212 -13.20 1.75 7.72
N PHE A 213 -12.25 1.16 8.42
CA PHE A 213 -10.80 1.26 8.16
C PHE A 213 -10.17 -0.12 8.32
#